data_AF-A0A915U6X7-F1
#
_entry.id   AF-A0A915U6X7-F1
#
_cell.length_a   1.000
_cell.length_b   1.000
_cell.length_c   1.000
_cell.angle_alpha   90.00
_cell.angle_beta   90.00
_cell.angle_gamma   90.00
#
_symmetry.space_group_name_H-M   'P 1'
#
loop_
_entity.id
_entity.type
_entity.pdbx_description
1 polymer ?
#
loop_
_entity_poly.entity_id
_entity_poly.type
_entity_poly.pdbx_seq_one_letter_code
_entity_poly.pdbx_strand_id
1 'polypeptide(L)'
;MYIPLEYWRRLETDPSIGGQREGRAVTFQNAGRYFNNTAFAALVAEGWIGTTGAQTHLLDDLIREIVASGRTATIAVRRSSDPNNISAVGGDGAAPRLDDSGLLA
;
A
#
# COMPACT_ATOMS: atom_id res chain seq x y z
N MET A 1 2.56 -6.02 12.70
CA MET A 1 2.55 -7.33 11.99
C MET A 1 1.64 -7.18 10.79
N TYR A 2 2.18 -7.37 9.59
CA TYR A 2 1.43 -7.28 8.35
C TYR A 2 1.40 -8.65 7.68
N ILE A 3 0.20 -9.13 7.32
CA ILE A 3 -0.01 -10.45 6.74
C ILE A 3 -0.53 -10.26 5.30
N PRO A 4 0.17 -10.76 4.27
CA PRO A 4 -0.35 -10.77 2.90
C PRO A 4 -1.70 -11.48 2.83
N LEU A 5 -2.60 -11.01 1.97
CA LEU A 5 -3.95 -11.57 1.84
C LEU A 5 -3.94 -13.09 1.57
N GLU A 6 -3.04 -13.56 0.72
CA GLU A 6 -2.90 -14.99 0.43
C GLU A 6 -2.45 -15.81 1.65
N TYR A 7 -1.67 -15.22 2.54
CA TYR A 7 -1.27 -15.88 3.79
C TYR A 7 -2.41 -15.86 4.78
N TRP A 8 -3.15 -14.75 4.85
CA TRP A 8 -4.37 -14.65 5.66
C TRP A 8 -5.37 -15.74 5.29
N ARG A 9 -5.66 -15.94 4.00
CA ARG A 9 -6.59 -16.98 3.53
C ARG A 9 -6.19 -18.39 3.98
N ARG A 10 -4.88 -18.68 4.02
CA ARG A 10 -4.38 -19.97 4.54
C ARG A 10 -4.50 -20.05 6.05
N LEU A 11 -4.08 -18.97 6.73
CA LEU A 11 -4.12 -18.86 8.19
C LEU A 11 -5.54 -18.96 8.73
N GLU A 12 -6.51 -18.40 8.02
CA GLU A 12 -7.93 -18.44 8.36
C GLU A 12 -8.47 -19.88 8.50
N THR A 13 -7.93 -20.80 7.71
CA THR A 13 -8.29 -22.23 7.79
C THR A 13 -7.43 -23.04 8.75
N ASP A 14 -6.40 -22.43 9.33
CA ASP A 14 -5.43 -23.11 10.17
C ASP A 14 -5.96 -23.31 11.60
N PRO A 15 -5.93 -24.54 12.16
CA PRO A 15 -6.37 -24.79 13.53
C PRO A 15 -5.58 -24.02 14.60
N SER A 16 -4.36 -23.57 14.32
CA SER A 16 -3.47 -22.88 15.26
C SER A 16 -3.95 -21.48 15.69
N ILE A 17 -4.89 -20.90 14.96
CA ILE A 17 -5.53 -19.63 15.33
C ILE A 17 -6.89 -19.82 16.00
N GLY A 18 -7.37 -21.07 16.12
CA GLY A 18 -8.64 -21.39 16.76
C GLY A 18 -8.57 -21.24 18.28
N GLY A 19 -9.54 -20.52 18.85
CA GLY A 19 -9.74 -20.36 20.28
C GLY A 19 -10.80 -21.30 20.85
N GLN A 20 -10.81 -21.45 22.18
CA GLN A 20 -11.70 -22.36 22.91
C GLN A 20 -13.21 -22.10 22.71
N ARG A 21 -13.59 -20.91 22.23
CA ARG A 21 -15.00 -20.49 22.04
C ARG A 21 -15.28 -20.07 20.59
N GLU A 22 -14.71 -20.80 19.62
CA GLU A 22 -14.84 -20.55 18.18
C GLU A 22 -14.29 -19.21 17.67
N GLY A 23 -13.83 -18.32 18.57
CA GLY A 23 -13.08 -17.13 18.23
C GLY A 23 -11.74 -17.48 17.59
N ARG A 24 -11.27 -16.63 16.67
CA ARG A 24 -9.96 -16.77 16.04
C ARG A 24 -9.03 -15.66 16.54
N ALA A 25 -7.83 -16.03 16.97
CA ALA A 25 -6.84 -15.10 17.49
C ALA A 25 -5.50 -15.30 16.80
N VAL A 26 -4.96 -14.22 16.23
CA VAL A 26 -3.65 -14.20 15.60
C VAL A 26 -2.68 -13.42 16.48
N THR A 27 -1.56 -14.05 16.80
CA THR A 27 -0.48 -13.58 17.66
C THR A 27 0.85 -13.70 16.92
N PHE A 28 1.91 -13.07 17.44
CA PHE A 28 3.24 -13.20 16.86
C PHE A 28 3.77 -14.64 16.88
N GLN A 29 3.28 -15.46 17.80
CA GLN A 29 3.69 -16.85 17.96
C GLN A 29 2.99 -17.78 16.96
N ASN A 30 1.72 -17.52 16.61
CA ASN A 30 0.94 -18.40 15.75
C ASN A 30 0.74 -17.89 14.31
N ALA A 31 1.08 -16.64 14.01
CA ALA A 31 0.93 -16.08 12.66
C ALA A 31 1.84 -16.71 11.60
N GLY A 32 2.89 -17.42 12.02
CA GLY A 32 3.87 -17.99 11.11
C GLY A 32 4.65 -16.91 10.36
N ARG A 33 4.52 -16.88 9.02
CA ARG A 33 5.22 -15.89 8.18
C ARG A 33 4.43 -14.59 8.08
N TYR A 34 5.05 -13.49 8.49
CA TYR A 34 4.50 -12.14 8.40
C TYR A 34 5.60 -11.11 8.13
N PHE A 35 5.23 -9.90 7.70
CA PHE A 35 6.15 -8.77 7.64
C PHE A 35 6.13 -7.99 8.95
N ASN A 36 7.32 -7.74 9.50
CA ASN A 36 7.49 -6.74 10.55
C ASN A 36 7.42 -5.33 9.95
N ASN A 37 7.42 -4.31 10.79
CA ASN A 37 7.24 -2.93 10.34
C ASN A 37 8.35 -2.48 9.37
N THR A 38 9.60 -2.88 9.62
CA THR A 38 10.75 -2.55 8.77
C THR A 38 10.64 -3.19 7.39
N ALA A 39 10.35 -4.50 7.32
CA ALA A 39 10.20 -5.22 6.05
C ALA A 39 8.99 -4.69 5.26
N PHE A 40 7.88 -4.41 5.93
CA PHE A 40 6.72 -3.81 5.28
C PHE A 40 7.04 -2.43 4.71
N ALA A 41 7.69 -1.56 5.49
CA ALA A 41 8.08 -0.23 5.04
C ALA A 41 9.02 -0.28 3.83
N ALA A 42 9.99 -1.19 3.81
CA ALA A 42 10.87 -1.39 2.66
C ALA A 42 10.08 -1.80 1.40
N LEU A 43 9.15 -2.75 1.51
CA LEU A 43 8.32 -3.17 0.38
C LEU A 43 7.41 -2.05 -0.16
N VAL A 44 6.93 -1.16 0.71
CA VAL A 44 6.16 0.03 0.29
C VAL A 44 7.07 1.04 -0.39
N ALA A 45 8.24 1.34 0.18
CA ALA A 45 9.20 2.31 -0.37
C ALA A 45 9.71 1.91 -1.76
N GLU A 46 9.92 0.61 -1.97
CA GLU A 46 10.34 0.02 -3.24
C GLU A 46 9.16 -0.24 -4.21
N GLY A 47 7.93 0.16 -3.85
CA GLY A 47 6.76 0.05 -4.73
C GLY A 47 6.24 -1.37 -4.96
N TRP A 48 6.71 -2.37 -4.21
CA TRP A 48 6.20 -3.75 -4.27
C TRP A 48 4.84 -3.92 -3.59
N ILE A 49 4.52 -3.06 -2.61
CA ILE A 49 3.22 -3.00 -1.95
C ILE A 49 2.55 -1.66 -2.27
N GLY A 50 1.37 -1.71 -2.86
CA GLY A 50 0.59 -0.54 -3.26
C GLY A 50 -0.19 -0.79 -4.54
N THR A 51 -0.83 0.24 -5.06
CA THR A 51 -1.50 0.20 -6.37
C THR A 51 -0.46 0.24 -7.49
N THR A 52 -0.41 -0.80 -8.32
CA THR A 52 0.41 -0.81 -9.53
C THR A 52 -0.34 -0.09 -10.67
N GLY A 53 0.39 0.45 -11.66
CA GLY A 53 -0.23 1.13 -12.82
C GLY A 53 -1.24 0.28 -13.60
N ALA A 54 -1.25 -1.06 -13.44
CA ALA A 54 -2.27 -1.92 -14.03
C ALA A 54 -3.68 -1.67 -13.44
N GLN A 55 -3.79 -1.15 -12.22
CA GLN A 55 -5.05 -0.71 -11.62
C GLN A 55 -5.52 0.67 -12.13
N THR A 56 -4.73 1.36 -12.97
CA THR A 56 -5.12 2.62 -13.60
C THR A 56 -6.33 2.47 -14.53
N HIS A 57 -6.55 1.31 -15.16
CA HIS A 57 -7.73 1.09 -16.00
C HIS A 57 -9.05 1.14 -15.19
N LEU A 58 -9.07 0.54 -13.99
CA LEU A 58 -10.22 0.64 -13.10
C LEU A 58 -10.48 2.08 -12.65
N LEU A 59 -9.42 2.87 -12.49
CA LEU A 59 -9.54 4.28 -12.17
C LEU A 59 -10.14 5.08 -13.35
N ASP A 60 -9.76 4.76 -14.59
CA ASP A 60 -10.32 5.39 -15.80
C ASP A 60 -11.83 5.12 -15.91
N ASP A 61 -12.25 3.86 -15.77
CA ASP A 61 -13.67 3.48 -15.81
C ASP A 61 -14.48 4.19 -14.72
N LEU A 62 -13.95 4.24 -13.49
CA LEU A 62 -14.58 4.92 -12.36
C LEU A 62 -14.71 6.43 -12.59
N ILE A 63 -13.66 7.09 -13.10
CA ILE A 63 -13.70 8.53 -13.41
C ILE A 63 -14.76 8.80 -14.48
N ARG A 64 -14.82 7.98 -15.53
CA ARG A 64 -15.81 8.11 -16.61
C ARG A 64 -17.23 7.97 -16.07
N GLU A 65 -17.48 7.00 -15.19
CA GLU A 65 -18.79 6.81 -14.56
C GLU A 65 -19.19 8.01 -13.70
N ILE A 66 -18.27 8.53 -12.87
CA ILE A 66 -18.51 9.69 -12.03
C ILE A 66 -18.92 10.90 -12.89
N VAL A 67 -18.16 11.17 -13.96
CA VAL A 67 -18.45 12.27 -14.89
C VAL A 67 -19.79 12.05 -15.61
N ALA A 68 -20.06 10.83 -16.08
CA ALA A 68 -21.31 10.49 -16.76
C ALA A 68 -22.54 10.63 -15.84
N SER A 69 -22.38 10.37 -14.54
CA SER A 69 -23.43 10.53 -13.53
C SER A 69 -23.72 12.00 -13.13
N GLY A 70 -23.03 12.97 -13.75
CA GLY A 70 -23.16 14.39 -13.42
C GLY A 70 -22.47 14.79 -12.11
N ARG A 71 -21.58 13.93 -11.59
CA ARG A 71 -20.79 14.18 -10.37
C ARG A 71 -19.40 14.70 -10.74
N THR A 72 -18.77 15.40 -9.80
CA THR A 72 -17.43 15.96 -9.98
C THR A 72 -16.37 15.05 -9.37
N ALA A 73 -15.26 14.85 -10.08
CA ALA A 73 -14.07 14.17 -9.58
C ALA A 73 -12.87 15.15 -9.52
N THR A 74 -12.09 15.09 -8.44
CA THR A 74 -10.82 15.83 -8.29
C THR A 74 -9.68 14.82 -8.21
N ILE A 75 -8.65 15.00 -9.04
CA ILE A 75 -7.53 14.07 -9.16
C ILE A 75 -6.21 14.82 -8.96
N ALA A 76 -5.34 14.29 -8.12
CA ALA A 76 -3.96 14.76 -7.99
C ALA A 76 -3.05 13.90 -8.89
N VAL A 77 -2.35 14.53 -9.84
CA VAL A 77 -1.42 13.86 -10.74
C VAL A 77 -0.01 14.33 -10.46
N ARG A 78 0.86 13.42 -10.03
CA ARG A 78 2.30 13.67 -10.00
C ARG A 78 2.85 13.44 -11.40
N ARG A 79 3.33 14.50 -12.06
CA ARG A 79 4.07 14.40 -13.33
C ARG A 79 5.57 14.42 -13.01
N SER A 80 6.33 13.43 -13.47
CA SER A 80 7.78 13.56 -13.53
C SER A 80 8.15 14.51 -14.67
N SER A 81 9.02 15.48 -14.42
CA SER A 81 9.43 16.51 -15.39
C SER A 81 10.64 16.10 -16.24
N ASP A 82 11.01 14.82 -16.23
CA ASP A 82 12.25 14.34 -16.85
C ASP A 82 11.92 13.41 -18.02
N PRO A 83 12.10 13.85 -19.29
CA PRO A 83 11.70 13.08 -20.48
C PRO A 83 12.45 11.76 -20.63
N ASN A 84 13.57 11.58 -19.92
CA ASN A 84 14.44 10.40 -20.01
C ASN A 84 14.46 9.53 -18.75
N ASN A 85 13.67 9.88 -17.72
CA ASN A 85 13.64 9.09 -16.50
C ASN A 85 12.42 8.17 -16.45
N ILE A 86 12.55 7.05 -17.17
CA ILE A 86 11.60 5.92 -17.10
C ILE A 86 11.89 5.00 -15.89
N SER A 87 12.76 5.41 -14.96
CA SER A 87 13.32 4.55 -13.90
C SER A 87 13.12 5.06 -12.47
N ALA A 88 12.61 6.27 -12.25
CA ALA A 88 12.34 6.79 -10.91
C ALA A 88 10.98 6.31 -10.35
N VAL A 89 10.79 4.99 -10.28
CA VAL A 89 9.72 4.38 -9.48
C VAL A 89 10.25 3.83 -8.14
N GLY A 90 11.57 3.75 -7.97
CA GLY A 90 12.22 3.54 -6.66
C GLY A 90 13.18 4.68 -6.38
N GLY A 91 12.93 5.46 -5.31
CA GLY A 91 13.76 6.62 -5.01
C GLY A 91 13.29 7.34 -3.75
N ASP A 92 13.77 6.83 -2.62
CA ASP A 92 13.97 7.48 -1.33
C ASP A 92 12.90 8.51 -0.91
N GLY A 93 11.88 8.02 -0.21
CA GLY A 93 10.90 8.84 0.50
C GLY A 93 11.48 9.51 1.75
N ALA A 94 12.61 10.21 1.63
CA ALA A 94 12.99 11.18 2.64
C ALA A 94 12.03 12.37 2.51
N ALA A 95 11.05 12.46 3.42
CA ALA A 95 10.26 13.67 3.59
C ALA A 95 11.22 14.88 3.67
N PRO A 96 10.91 16.01 3.03
CA PRO A 96 11.78 17.18 3.11
C PRO A 96 11.94 17.54 4.59
N ARG A 97 13.19 17.53 5.09
CA ARG A 97 13.47 17.98 6.45
C ARG A 97 13.20 19.47 6.48
N LEU A 98 12.12 19.84 7.18
CA LEU A 98 11.93 21.21 7.62
C LEU A 98 13.04 21.54 8.61
N ASP A 99 13.64 22.71 8.46
CA ASP A 99 14.60 23.20 9.44
C ASP A 99 13.88 23.56 10.76
N ASP A 100 14.63 23.91 11.80
CA ASP A 100 14.07 24.28 13.11
C ASP A 100 13.19 25.56 13.07
N SER A 101 13.09 26.21 11.90
CA SER A 101 12.23 27.36 11.62
C SER A 101 10.95 26.97 10.87
N GLY A 102 10.77 25.70 10.50
CA GLY A 102 9.59 25.19 9.80
C GLY A 102 9.55 25.52 8.31
N LEU A 103 10.68 25.90 7.69
CA LEU A 103 10.77 26.12 6.26
C LEU A 103 11.58 25.00 5.57
N LEU A 104 11.36 24.81 4.28
CA LEU A 104 12.14 23.86 3.47
C LEU A 104 13.60 24.31 3.44
N ALA A 105 14.52 23.43 3.85
CA ALA A 105 15.96 23.62 3.73
C ALA A 105 16.44 23.46 2.28
#